data_AF-A0A256I1A7-F1
#
_entry.id   AF-A0A256I1A7-F1
#
_cell.length_a   1.000
_cell.length_b   1.000
_cell.length_c   1.000
_cell.angle_alpha   90.00
_cell.angle_beta   90.00
_cell.angle_gamma   90.00
#
_symmetry.space_group_name_H-M   'P 1'
#
loop_
_entity.id
_entity.type
_entity.pdbx_description
1 polymer ?
#
loop_
_entity_poly.entity_id
_entity_poly.type
_entity_poly.pdbx_seq_one_letter_code
_entity_poly.pdbx_strand_id
1 'polypeptide(L)' 'MSSDDGIDAARFGRLLLLIGFVTAVSLLTSAQVLPGDLFSVAVVAIGSVALVTAIIGFLIAAGATYDDQVKASGR' A
#
# COMPACT_ATOMS: atom_id res chain seq x y z
N MET A 1 -3.17 -16.20 24.45
CA MET A 1 -3.82 -16.25 23.11
C MET A 1 -3.12 -15.19 22.29
N SER A 2 -2.20 -15.57 21.40
CA SER A 2 -1.25 -14.64 20.75
C SER A 2 -1.04 -14.97 19.27
N SER A 3 -2.10 -15.42 18.59
CA SER A 3 -2.02 -15.84 17.18
C SER A 3 -2.57 -14.80 16.19
N ASP A 4 -3.03 -13.63 16.66
CA ASP A 4 -3.72 -12.64 15.83
C ASP A 4 -2.76 -11.68 15.08
N ASP A 5 -1.62 -11.29 15.66
CA ASP A 5 -0.68 -10.34 14.99
C ASP A 5 -0.16 -10.84 13.64
N GLY A 6 0.07 -12.16 13.53
CA GLY A 6 0.50 -12.76 12.28
C GLY A 6 -0.56 -12.69 11.18
N ILE A 7 -1.85 -12.65 11.53
CA ILE A 7 -2.94 -12.58 10.55
C ILE A 7 -3.05 -11.19 9.93
N ASP A 8 -2.79 -10.13 10.71
CA ASP A 8 -2.89 -8.75 10.23
C ASP A 8 -1.67 -8.33 9.42
N ALA A 9 -0.46 -8.75 9.80
CA ALA A 9 0.73 -8.57 8.98
C ALA A 9 0.62 -9.30 7.62
N ALA A 10 0.03 -10.50 7.61
CA ALA A 10 -0.23 -11.24 6.37
C ALA A 10 -1.26 -10.52 5.47
N ARG A 11 -2.30 -9.91 6.05
CA ARG A 11 -3.26 -9.06 5.32
C ARG A 11 -2.60 -7.81 4.77
N PHE A 12 -1.75 -7.16 5.56
CA PHE A 12 -1.04 -5.95 5.14
C PHE A 12 -0.08 -6.23 3.98
N GLY A 13 0.71 -7.31 4.06
CA GLY A 13 1.56 -7.76 2.96
C GLY A 13 0.77 -8.08 1.69
N ARG A 14 -0.43 -8.67 1.83
CA ARG A 14 -1.32 -8.94 0.69
C ARG A 14 -1.84 -7.65 0.05
N LEU A 15 -2.16 -6.63 0.83
CA LEU A 15 -2.57 -5.32 0.31
C LEU A 15 -1.41 -4.65 -0.46
N LEU A 16 -0.20 -4.63 0.11
CA LEU A 16 0.97 -4.08 -0.57
C LEU A 16 1.28 -4.81 -1.89
N LEU A 17 1.16 -6.14 -1.90
CA LEU A 17 1.34 -6.95 -3.10
C LEU A 17 0.32 -6.61 -4.17
N LEU A 18 -0.96 -6.50 -3.81
CA LEU A 18 -2.03 -6.11 -4.75
C LEU A 18 -1.84 -4.69 -5.28
N ILE A 19 -1.43 -3.74 -4.43
CA ILE A 19 -1.14 -2.36 -4.83
C ILE A 19 0.04 -2.32 -5.80
N GLY A 20 1.14 -3.01 -5.49
CA GLY A 20 2.30 -3.09 -6.38
C GLY A 20 1.95 -3.73 -7.73
N PHE A 21 1.21 -4.83 -7.70
CA PHE A 21 0.79 -5.54 -8.91
C PHE A 21 -0.12 -4.69 -9.80
N VAL A 22 -1.16 -4.07 -9.24
CA VAL A 22 -2.09 -3.23 -10.03
C VAL A 22 -1.39 -1.98 -10.58
N THR A 23 -0.44 -1.43 -9.83
CA THR A 23 0.39 -0.29 -10.27
C THR A 23 1.25 -0.71 -11.47
N ALA A 24 1.97 -1.84 -11.36
CA ALA A 24 2.80 -2.36 -12.45
C ALA A 24 1.98 -2.65 -13.71
N VAL A 25 0.80 -3.27 -13.57
CA VAL A 25 -0.12 -3.54 -14.70
C VAL A 25 -0.60 -2.23 -15.33
N SER A 26 -1.02 -1.24 -14.52
CA SER A 26 -1.51 0.04 -15.05
C SER A 26 -0.42 0.83 -15.78
N LEU A 27 0.82 0.79 -15.29
CA LEU A 27 1.98 1.40 -15.96
C LEU A 27 2.33 0.67 -17.26
N LEU A 28 2.34 -0.67 -17.25
CA LEU A 28 2.61 -1.49 -18.44
C LEU A 28 1.55 -1.31 -19.52
N THR A 29 0.27 -1.27 -19.13
CA THR A 29 -0.84 -0.96 -20.02
C THR A 29 -0.66 0.44 -20.59
N SER A 30 -0.44 1.45 -19.75
CA SER A 30 -0.23 2.84 -20.22
C SER A 30 0.91 2.95 -21.24
N ALA A 31 1.97 2.15 -21.08
CA ALA A 31 3.12 2.15 -21.99
C ALA A 31 2.77 1.61 -23.39
N GLN A 32 1.75 0.75 -23.49
CA GLN A 32 1.30 0.17 -24.77
C GLN A 32 0.22 0.99 -25.45
N VAL A 33 -0.62 1.74 -24.70
CA VAL A 33 -1.80 2.42 -25.29
C VAL A 33 -1.61 3.91 -25.60
N LEU A 34 -0.62 4.59 -25.01
CA LEU A 34 -0.51 6.06 -25.08
C LEU A 34 0.73 6.56 -25.85
N PRO A 35 0.56 7.54 -26.78
CA PRO A 35 1.67 8.31 -27.33
C PRO A 35 2.43 9.08 -26.24
N GLY A 36 3.75 9.24 -26.41
CA GLY A 36 4.73 9.51 -25.35
C GLY A 36 4.43 10.61 -24.32
N ASP A 37 3.77 11.70 -24.70
CA ASP A 37 3.51 12.81 -23.78
C ASP A 37 2.42 12.51 -22.75
N LEU A 38 1.39 11.74 -23.14
CA LEU A 38 0.30 11.36 -22.23
C LEU A 38 0.76 10.26 -21.25
N PHE A 39 1.75 9.46 -21.64
CA PHE A 39 2.30 8.40 -20.80
C PHE A 39 2.91 8.96 -19.51
N SER A 40 3.67 10.05 -19.60
CA SER A 40 4.29 10.70 -18.43
C SER A 40 3.24 11.18 -17.42
N VAL A 41 2.15 11.79 -17.91
CA VAL A 41 1.05 12.27 -17.05
C VAL A 41 0.32 11.11 -16.37
N ALA A 42 0.03 10.05 -17.11
CA ALA A 42 -0.64 8.86 -16.57
C ALA A 42 0.21 8.17 -15.50
N VAL A 43 1.52 8.03 -15.73
CA VAL A 43 2.47 7.44 -14.77
C VAL A 43 2.51 8.24 -13.47
N VAL A 44 2.58 9.57 -13.54
CA VAL A 44 2.61 10.43 -12.34
C VAL A 44 1.28 10.38 -11.59
N ALA A 45 0.15 10.40 -12.30
CA ALA A 45 -1.17 10.30 -11.68
C ALA A 45 -1.38 8.96 -10.97
N ILE A 46 -1.06 7.85 -11.62
CA ILE A 46 -1.20 6.51 -11.04
C ILE A 46 -0.20 6.32 -9.89
N GLY A 47 1.05 6.77 -10.07
CA GLY A 47 2.09 6.70 -9.06
C GLY A 47 1.74 7.49 -7.79
N SER A 48 1.15 8.68 -7.93
CA SER A 48 0.74 9.50 -6.79
C SER A 48 -0.42 8.87 -6.01
N VAL A 49 -1.43 8.33 -6.69
CA VAL A 49 -2.52 7.59 -6.03
C VAL A 49 -2.00 6.34 -5.31
N ALA A 50 -1.11 5.59 -5.94
CA ALA A 50 -0.47 4.42 -5.33
C ALA A 50 0.35 4.80 -4.09
N LEU A 51 1.12 5.89 -4.15
CA LEU A 51 1.91 6.40 -3.04
C LEU A 51 1.02 6.79 -1.86
N VAL A 52 -0.04 7.58 -2.09
CA VAL A 52 -0.98 7.99 -1.04
C VAL A 52 -1.63 6.77 -0.39
N THR A 53 -2.05 5.80 -1.19
CA THR A 53 -2.66 4.55 -0.70
C THR A 53 -1.67 3.76 0.17
N ALA A 54 -0.41 3.65 -0.25
CA ALA A 54 0.63 2.97 0.52
C ALA A 54 0.95 3.67 1.83
N ILE A 55 1.03 5.01 1.83
CA ILE A 55 1.23 5.80 3.06
C ILE A 55 0.08 5.58 4.04
N ILE A 56 -1.16 5.69 3.57
CA ILE A 56 -2.35 5.48 4.42
C ILE A 56 -2.33 4.07 5.02
N GLY A 57 -2.07 3.04 4.21
CA GLY A 57 -1.95 1.67 4.70
C GLY A 57 -0.85 1.53 5.76
N PHE A 58 0.35 2.05 5.48
CA PHE A 58 1.47 2.01 6.41
C PHE A 58 1.15 2.69 7.74
N LEU A 59 0.48 3.84 7.71
CA LEU A 59 0.08 4.57 8.91
C LEU A 59 -0.97 3.80 9.73
N ILE A 60 -1.89 3.10 9.07
CA ILE A 60 -2.87 2.23 9.75
C ILE A 60 -2.16 1.09 10.49
N ALA A 61 -1.20 0.43 9.82
CA ALA A 61 -0.42 -0.65 10.43
C ALA A 61 0.46 -0.15 11.59
N ALA A 62 1.13 1.00 11.42
CA ALA A 62 1.95 1.61 12.46
C ALA A 62 1.10 2.02 13.68
N GLY A 63 -0.09 2.60 13.45
CA GLY A 63 -1.04 2.95 14.50
C GLY A 63 -1.49 1.73 15.31
N ALA A 64 -1.81 0.62 14.65
CA ALA A 64 -2.15 -0.64 15.33
C ALA A 64 -1.02 -1.10 16.27
N THR A 65 0.23 -1.12 15.80
CA THR A 65 1.37 -1.50 16.65
C THR A 65 1.64 -0.53 17.81
N TYR A 66 1.28 0.75 17.68
CA TYR A 66 1.41 1.73 18.76
C TYR A 66 0.32 1.52 19.83
N ASP A 67 -0.93 1.29 19.41
CA ASP A 67 -2.05 0.97 20.29
C ASP A 67 -1.78 -0.30 21.11
N ASP A 68 -1.21 -1.33 20.49
CA ASP A 68 -0.83 -2.58 21.18
C ASP A 68 0.28 -2.36 22.22
N GLN A 69 1.28 -1.54 21.91
CA GLN A 69 2.35 -1.20 22.85
C GLN A 69 1.86 -0.34 24.02
N VAL A 70 0.94 0.60 23.78
CA VAL A 70 0.31 1.39 24.84
C VAL A 70 -0.51 0.49 25.76
N LYS A 71 -1.29 -0.44 25.20
CA LYS A 71 -2.02 -1.45 25.99
C LYS A 71 -1.09 -2.36 26.79
N ALA A 72 0.02 -2.80 26.20
CA ALA A 72 1.00 -3.67 26.86
C ALA A 72 1.84 -2.94 27.92
N SER A 73 2.02 -1.62 27.80
CA SER A 73 2.73 -0.78 28.75
C SER A 73 1.91 -0.42 30.00
N GLY A 74 0.64 -0.84 30.08
CA GLY A 74 -0.16 -1.02 31.30
C GLY A 74 0.22 -0.15 32.51
N ARG A 75 -0.20 1.12 32.45
CA ARG A 75 -1.11 1.61 33.49
C ARG A 75 -2.54 1.41 33.01
#